data_AF-A0A2N1RM06-F1
#
_entry.id   AF-A0A2N1RM06-F1
#
_cell.length_a   1.000
_cell.length_b   1.000
_cell.length_c   1.000
_cell.angle_alpha   90.00
_cell.angle_beta   90.00
_cell.angle_gamma   90.00
#
_symmetry.space_group_name_H-M   'P 1'
#
loop_
_entity.id
_entity.type
_entity.pdbx_description
1 polymer ?
#
loop_
_entity_poly.entity_id
_entity_poly.type
_entity_poly.pdbx_seq_one_letter_code
_entity_poly.pdbx_strand_id
1 'polypeptide(L)' 'AMTGHQENPATGSTLMGEPTYEVDLEMMVRACGVKRVFVVDPRNVEELEKVIVEEVGTREPSVIIARRDCILIKRG' A
#
# COMPACT_ATOMS: atom_id res chain seq x y z
N ALA A 1 0.57 -8.24 -10.06
CA ALA A 1 2.01 -7.97 -10.31
C ALA A 1 2.86 -9.22 -10.60
N MET A 2 2.51 -10.43 -10.14
CA MET A 2 3.28 -11.66 -10.44
C MET A 2 2.50 -12.76 -11.19
N THR A 3 1.17 -12.66 -11.19
CA THR A 3 0.23 -13.66 -11.73
C THR A 3 -0.49 -13.17 -13.00
N GLY A 4 0.05 -12.13 -13.66
CA GLY A 4 -0.57 -11.51 -14.83
C GLY A 4 -1.71 -10.53 -14.48
N HIS A 5 -1.41 -9.48 -13.71
CA HIS A 5 -2.35 -8.39 -13.37
C HIS A 5 -3.68 -8.81 -12.72
N GLN A 6 -3.68 -9.87 -11.92
CA GLN A 6 -4.85 -10.25 -11.14
C GLN A 6 -5.28 -9.13 -10.17
N GLU A 7 -6.60 -9.06 -9.95
CA GLU A 7 -7.21 -8.17 -8.98
C GLU A 7 -6.84 -8.56 -7.53
N ASN A 8 -6.96 -7.60 -6.61
CA ASN A 8 -6.68 -7.81 -5.19
C ASN A 8 -7.51 -6.82 -4.33
N PRO A 9 -7.63 -7.01 -3.02
CA PRO A 9 -8.52 -6.19 -2.19
C PRO A 9 -8.23 -4.68 -2.21
N ALA A 10 -7.02 -4.26 -2.59
CA ALA A 10 -6.66 -2.85 -2.71
C ALA A 10 -6.96 -2.25 -4.10
N THR A 11 -7.60 -2.98 -5.01
CA THR A 11 -7.95 -2.45 -6.34
C THR A 11 -9.36 -1.89 -6.42
N GLY A 12 -10.24 -2.27 -5.48
CA GLY A 12 -11.66 -1.92 -5.54
C GLY A 12 -12.41 -2.63 -6.68
N SER A 13 -11.92 -3.77 -7.16
CA SER A 13 -12.56 -4.56 -8.21
C SER A 13 -12.69 -6.04 -7.84
N THR A 14 -13.79 -6.68 -8.25
CA THR A 14 -13.95 -8.13 -8.13
C THR A 14 -13.07 -8.85 -9.16
N LEU A 15 -12.93 -10.17 -9.04
CA LEU A 15 -12.24 -10.98 -10.07
C LEU A 15 -12.88 -10.85 -11.46
N MET A 16 -14.15 -10.47 -11.54
CA MET A 16 -14.88 -10.24 -12.79
C MET A 16 -14.71 -8.82 -13.33
N GLY A 17 -13.92 -7.97 -12.66
CA GLY A 17 -13.70 -6.57 -13.05
C GLY A 17 -14.83 -5.62 -12.64
N GLU A 18 -15.79 -6.08 -11.84
CA GLU A 18 -16.88 -5.23 -11.36
C GLU A 18 -16.40 -4.35 -10.21
N PRO A 19 -16.80 -3.06 -10.14
CA PRO A 19 -16.48 -2.21 -9.00
C PRO A 19 -16.97 -2.79 -7.68
N THR A 20 -16.13 -2.72 -6.66
CA THR A 20 -16.44 -3.13 -5.29
C THR A 20 -15.67 -2.26 -4.30
N TYR A 21 -15.74 -2.59 -3.02
CA TYR A 21 -15.05 -1.86 -1.97
C TYR A 21 -13.53 -2.08 -2.05
N GLU A 22 -12.79 -0.97 -2.06
CA GLU A 22 -11.34 -0.98 -1.86
C GLU A 22 -11.04 -1.07 -0.36
N VAL A 23 -10.15 -1.97 0.03
CA VAL A 23 -9.69 -2.07 1.41
C VAL A 23 -8.78 -0.90 1.74
N ASP A 24 -9.18 -0.10 2.74
CA ASP A 24 -8.29 0.89 3.35
C ASP A 24 -7.25 0.17 4.23
N LEU A 25 -6.08 -0.08 3.63
CA LEU A 25 -4.95 -0.70 4.31
C LEU A 25 -4.46 0.12 5.49
N GLU A 26 -4.53 1.46 5.44
CA GLU A 26 -4.08 2.29 6.56
C GLU A 26 -5.00 2.11 7.76
N MET A 27 -6.32 2.22 7.54
CA MET A 27 -7.31 2.00 8.59
C MET A 27 -7.23 0.57 9.15
N MET A 28 -7.10 -0.44 8.29
CA MET A 28 -6.98 -1.85 8.70
C MET A 28 -5.76 -2.07 9.58
N VAL A 29 -4.59 -1.54 9.18
CA VAL A 29 -3.34 -1.68 9.93
C VAL A 29 -3.43 -0.96 11.28
N ARG A 30 -4.02 0.24 11.32
CA ARG A 30 -4.28 0.95 12.58
C ARG A 30 -5.21 0.16 13.50
N ALA A 31 -6.25 -0.47 12.95
CA ALA A 31 -7.18 -1.31 13.71
C ALA A 31 -6.49 -2.56 14.30
N CYS A 32 -5.43 -3.08 13.65
CA CYS A 32 -4.58 -4.15 14.18
C CYS A 32 -3.66 -3.69 15.34
N GLY A 33 -3.71 -2.43 15.76
CA GLY A 33 -2.94 -1.90 16.89
C GLY A 33 -1.57 -1.32 16.52
N VAL A 34 -1.23 -1.26 15.22
CA VAL A 34 0.02 -0.62 14.76
C VAL A 34 -0.17 0.89 14.78
N LYS A 35 0.64 1.58 15.58
CA LYS A 35 0.59 3.04 15.74
C LYS A 35 1.36 3.78 14.64
N ARG A 36 2.44 3.15 14.16
CA ARG A 36 3.41 3.70 13.21
C ARG A 36 3.06 3.24 11.80
N VAL A 37 2.16 3.96 11.14
CA VAL A 37 1.67 3.66 9.80
C VAL A 37 1.96 4.84 8.89
N PHE A 38 2.64 4.59 7.78
CA PHE A 38 3.07 5.60 6.81
C PHE A 38 2.62 5.19 5.42
N VAL A 39 2.08 6.14 4.66
CA VAL A 39 1.76 5.96 3.24
C VAL A 39 2.72 6.83 2.45
N VAL A 40 3.51 6.23 1.56
CA VAL A 40 4.56 6.92 0.80
C VAL A 40 4.47 6.56 -0.68
N ASP A 41 4.77 7.51 -1.56
CA ASP A 41 4.96 7.22 -2.98
C ASP A 41 6.36 6.63 -3.20
N PRO A 42 6.50 5.39 -3.69
CA PRO A 42 7.80 4.77 -3.92
C PRO A 42 8.69 5.50 -4.94
N ARG A 43 8.16 6.45 -5.73
CA ARG A 43 9.00 7.30 -6.61
C ARG A 43 9.55 8.54 -5.91
N ASN A 44 9.04 8.90 -4.74
CA ASN A 44 9.70 9.86 -3.87
C ASN A 44 10.79 9.13 -3.09
N VAL A 45 11.91 8.84 -3.76
CA VAL A 45 12.99 8.01 -3.21
C VAL A 45 13.56 8.60 -1.92
N GLU A 46 13.69 9.92 -1.84
CA GLU A 46 14.21 10.61 -0.66
C GLU A 46 13.29 10.42 0.56
N GLU A 47 11.97 10.59 0.39
CA GLU A 47 11.00 10.37 1.46
C GLU A 47 10.94 8.89 1.87
N LEU A 48 10.94 7.98 0.88
CA LEU A 48 10.90 6.55 1.14
C LEU A 48 12.13 6.10 1.94
N GLU A 49 13.33 6.52 1.54
CA GLU A 49 14.58 6.16 2.22
C GLU A 49 14.60 6.71 3.65
N LYS A 50 14.20 7.98 3.82
CA LYS A 50 14.09 8.60 5.15
C LYS A 50 13.17 7.80 6.07
N VAL A 51 11.95 7.49 5.62
CA VAL A 51 10.97 6.75 6.43
C VAL A 51 11.48 5.34 6.75
N ILE A 52 12.10 4.64 5.79
CA ILE A 52 12.68 3.32 6.06
C ILE A 52 13.76 3.39 7.15
N VAL A 53 14.72 4.32 7.03
CA VAL A 53 15.82 4.43 8.00
C VAL A 53 15.30 4.78 9.39
N GLU A 54 14.37 5.72 9.50
CA GLU A 54 13.76 6.13 10.77
C GLU A 54 12.99 4.97 11.41
N GLU A 55 12.19 4.24 10.63
CA GLU A 55 11.31 3.20 11.16
C GLU A 55 12.04 1.90 11.51
N VAL A 56 13.07 1.52 10.75
CA VAL A 56 13.93 0.37 11.07
C VAL A 56 14.70 0.58 12.39
N GLY A 57 15.04 1.82 12.73
CA GLY A 57 15.71 2.15 13.99
C GLY A 57 14.81 2.14 15.22
N THR A 58 13.49 2.01 15.04
CA THR A 58 12.53 2.04 16.16
C THR A 58 12.36 0.67 16.82
N ARG A 59 11.95 0.66 18.09
CA ARG A 59 11.73 -0.57 18.88
C ARG A 59 10.26 -0.98 18.94
N GLU A 60 9.45 -0.51 17.99
CA GLU A 60 8.03 -0.82 17.86
C GLU A 60 7.71 -1.29 16.44
N PRO A 61 6.61 -2.04 16.22
CA PRO A 61 6.19 -2.40 14.87
C PRO A 61 5.79 -1.17 14.05
N SER A 62 6.31 -1.11 12.83
CA SER A 62 5.97 -0.08 11.84
C SER A 62 5.50 -0.72 10.55
N VAL A 63 4.57 -0.04 9.87
CA VAL A 63 4.06 -0.43 8.55
C VAL A 63 4.21 0.74 7.59
N ILE A 64 4.91 0.49 6.48
CA ILE A 64 5.10 1.44 5.40
C ILE A 64 4.33 0.91 4.18
N ILE A 65 3.28 1.63 3.79
CA ILE A 65 2.44 1.33 2.63
C ILE A 65 2.99 2.14 1.46
N ALA A 66 3.78 1.49 0.61
CA ALA A 66 4.25 2.08 -0.65
C ALA A 66 3.10 2.09 -1.67
N ARG A 67 2.41 3.23 -1.80
CA ARG A 67 1.21 3.36 -2.64
C ARG A 67 1.53 4.10 -3.93
N ARG A 68 1.25 3.45 -5.06
CA ARG A 68 1.30 4.09 -6.37
C ARG A 68 0.48 3.31 -7.40
N ASP A 69 -0.26 4.04 -8.23
CA ASP A 69 -0.91 3.47 -9.40
C ASP A 69 0.13 2.95 -10.40
N CYS A 70 -0.06 1.71 -10.84
CA CYS A 70 0.84 1.10 -11.81
C CYS A 70 0.60 1.72 -13.19
N ILE A 71 1.65 2.28 -13.78
CA ILE A 71 1.62 2.86 -15.14
C ILE A 71 1.24 1.84 -16.23
N LEU A 72 1.37 0.54 -15.94
CA LEU A 72 1.05 -0.54 -16.87
C LEU A 72 -0.41 -1.01 -16.77
N ILE A 73 -1.13 -0.59 -15.73
CA ILE A 73 -2.54 -0.90 -15.55
C ILE A 73 -3.35 0.23 -16.21
N LYS A 74 -3.78 0.01 -17.47
CA LYS A 74 -4.77 0.87 -18.12
C LYS A 74 -6.15 0.47 -17.59
N ARG A 75 -6.72 1.31 -16.71
CA ARG A 75 -8.15 1.27 -16.42
C ARG A 75 -8.83 2.10 -17.51
N GLY A 76 -9.54 1.41 -18.41
CA GLY A 76 -10.33 2.02 -19.48
C GLY A 76 -11.61 2.65 -18.96
#